data_AF-A0A524AU60-F1
#
_entry.id   AF-A0A524AU60-F1
#
_cell.length_a   1.000
_cell.length_b   1.000
_cell.length_c   1.000
_cell.angle_alpha   90.00
_cell.angle_beta   90.00
_cell.angle_gamma   90.00
#
_symmetry.space_group_name_H-M   'P 1'
#
loop_
_entity.id
_entity.type
_entity.pdbx_description
1 polymer ?
#
loop_
_entity_poly.entity_id
_entity_poly.type
_entity_poly.pdbx_seq_one_letter_code
_entity_poly.pdbx_strand_id
1 'polypeptide(L)'
;MLRAAALEKRVKKERILSSLPPEWGEKSLLRRIQDRIKVSGRKVAVLDDDPTGTQTVNNVLVLTEWSVEALQHALARDETVFYVLTNSRSYPAEQAVSMNREIAENLAAAARRLDQDFDVVSRSDSTLRGHYPREVQALRLALENRLGITYDGEIIAPFFLEGGRFTVHDIHSSSAHTCKKRPINSNSLASWTSWSASS
;
A
#
# COMPACT_ATOMS: atom_id res chain seq x y z
N MET A 1 24.01 27.40 -23.48
CA MET A 1 22.80 27.80 -22.74
C MET A 1 21.55 27.40 -23.53
N LEU A 2 21.02 26.19 -23.30
CA LEU A 2 19.73 25.77 -23.85
C LEU A 2 18.85 25.35 -22.67
N ARG A 3 17.97 26.26 -22.22
CA ARG A 3 16.91 25.93 -21.27
C ARG A 3 15.92 25.03 -22.00
N ALA A 4 15.88 23.75 -21.64
CA ALA A 4 14.76 22.89 -21.98
C ALA A 4 13.50 23.46 -21.28
N ALA A 5 12.65 24.12 -22.06
CA ALA A 5 11.33 24.51 -21.63
C ALA A 5 10.52 23.23 -21.39
N ALA A 6 10.53 22.74 -20.15
CA ALA A 6 9.64 21.67 -19.73
C ALA A 6 8.19 22.17 -19.88
N LEU A 7 7.47 21.64 -20.87
CA LEU A 7 6.05 21.90 -21.09
C LEU A 7 5.26 21.50 -19.84
N GLU A 8 4.91 22.48 -19.01
CA GLU A 8 3.81 22.41 -18.06
C GLU A 8 2.49 22.42 -18.82
N LYS A 9 2.17 21.32 -19.51
CA LYS A 9 0.82 21.10 -20.04
C LYS A 9 -0.10 20.82 -18.85
N ARG A 10 -0.82 21.84 -18.38
CA ARG A 10 -2.01 21.68 -17.54
C ARG A 10 -3.04 20.91 -18.35
N VAL A 11 -3.18 19.62 -18.08
CA VAL A 11 -4.24 18.81 -18.68
C VAL A 11 -5.45 18.88 -17.76
N LYS A 12 -6.59 19.33 -18.29
CA LYS A 12 -7.85 19.40 -17.54
C LYS A 12 -8.27 17.99 -17.11
N LYS A 13 -8.68 17.82 -15.85
CA LYS A 13 -9.10 16.55 -15.23
C LYS A 13 -10.12 15.82 -16.11
N GLU A 14 -11.09 16.56 -16.65
CA GLU A 14 -12.18 16.05 -17.48
C GLU A 14 -11.66 15.40 -18.77
N ARG A 15 -10.59 15.97 -19.35
CA ARG A 15 -9.96 15.44 -20.56
C ARG A 15 -9.19 14.15 -20.30
N ILE A 16 -8.57 14.03 -19.12
CA ILE A 16 -7.87 12.80 -18.75
C ILE A 16 -8.90 11.69 -18.49
N LEU A 17 -9.90 11.95 -17.66
CA LEU A 17 -10.90 10.94 -17.30
C LEU A 17 -11.72 10.48 -18.50
N SER A 18 -12.08 11.37 -19.42
CA SER A 18 -12.79 10.99 -20.65
C SER A 18 -11.95 10.18 -21.65
N SER A 19 -10.62 10.16 -21.48
CA SER A 19 -9.73 9.32 -22.31
C SER A 19 -9.50 7.92 -21.74
N LEU A 20 -9.93 7.66 -20.50
CA LEU A 20 -9.79 6.35 -19.87
C LEU A 20 -10.84 5.37 -20.41
N PRO A 21 -10.56 4.05 -20.35
CA PRO A 21 -11.59 3.03 -20.60
C PRO A 21 -12.84 3.28 -19.73
N PRO A 22 -14.04 2.95 -20.23
CA PRO A 22 -15.24 3.07 -19.43
C PRO A 22 -15.14 2.21 -18.17
N GLU A 23 -15.80 2.66 -17.10
CA GLU A 23 -15.96 1.86 -15.89
C GLU A 23 -16.64 0.53 -16.23
N TRP A 24 -16.27 -0.52 -15.49
CA TRP A 24 -16.86 -1.83 -15.71
C TRP A 24 -18.34 -1.80 -15.33
N GLY A 25 -19.23 -1.96 -16.32
CA GLY A 25 -20.68 -1.93 -16.12
C GLY A 25 -21.27 -3.17 -15.43
N GLU A 26 -20.44 -4.17 -15.08
CA GLU A 26 -20.91 -5.41 -14.46
C GLU A 26 -21.23 -5.20 -12.97
N LYS A 27 -22.51 -5.11 -12.65
CA LYS A 27 -23.00 -4.94 -11.26
C LYS A 27 -22.63 -6.10 -10.33
N SER A 28 -22.41 -7.31 -10.87
CA SER A 28 -22.05 -8.51 -10.10
C SER A 28 -20.56 -8.62 -9.76
N LEU A 29 -19.71 -7.75 -10.30
CA LEU A 29 -18.25 -7.88 -10.16
C LEU A 29 -17.81 -7.87 -8.70
N LEU A 30 -18.29 -6.91 -7.90
CA LEU A 30 -17.94 -6.80 -6.48
C LEU A 30 -18.28 -8.07 -5.72
N ARG A 31 -19.48 -8.62 -5.94
CA ARG A 31 -19.92 -9.87 -5.32
C ARG A 31 -19.03 -11.04 -5.72
N ARG A 32 -18.68 -11.16 -7.01
CA ARG A 32 -17.78 -12.21 -7.51
C ARG A 32 -16.38 -12.12 -6.89
N ILE A 33 -15.87 -10.91 -6.67
CA ILE A 33 -14.60 -10.67 -5.97
C ILE A 33 -14.72 -11.13 -4.51
N GLN A 34 -15.78 -10.72 -3.81
CA GLN A 34 -16.02 -11.12 -2.42
C GLN A 34 -16.16 -12.64 -2.28
N ASP A 35 -16.88 -13.32 -3.19
CA ASP A 35 -17.04 -14.76 -3.17
C ASP A 35 -15.70 -15.47 -3.44
N ARG A 36 -14.87 -14.96 -4.36
CA ARG A 36 -13.52 -15.48 -4.60
C ARG A 36 -12.61 -15.32 -3.39
N ILE A 37 -12.67 -14.19 -2.70
CA ILE A 37 -11.91 -13.93 -1.47
C ILE A 37 -12.36 -14.90 -0.36
N LYS A 38 -13.67 -15.18 -0.24
CA LYS A 38 -14.17 -16.16 0.74
C LYS A 38 -13.71 -17.57 0.43
N VAL A 39 -13.80 -17.98 -0.84
CA VAL A 39 -13.41 -19.33 -1.29
C VAL A 39 -11.90 -19.57 -1.17
N SER A 40 -11.07 -18.53 -1.30
CA SER A 40 -9.62 -18.68 -1.14
C SER A 40 -9.22 -19.07 0.29
N GLY A 41 -10.04 -18.74 1.29
CA GLY A 41 -9.72 -18.97 2.70
C GLY A 41 -8.53 -18.18 3.22
N ARG A 42 -7.93 -17.31 2.41
CA ARG A 42 -6.74 -16.52 2.77
C ARG A 42 -7.14 -15.35 3.66
N LYS A 43 -6.27 -15.00 4.61
CA LYS A 43 -6.38 -13.76 5.40
C LYS A 43 -5.70 -12.60 4.70
N VAL A 44 -6.11 -11.37 5.01
CA VAL A 44 -5.47 -10.15 4.52
C VAL A 44 -4.98 -9.35 5.72
N ALA A 45 -3.65 -9.26 5.87
CA ALA A 45 -3.00 -8.43 6.86
C ALA A 45 -2.69 -7.05 6.26
N VAL A 46 -3.35 -6.00 6.74
CA VAL A 46 -3.09 -4.63 6.29
C VAL A 46 -2.13 -3.95 7.25
N LEU A 47 -0.93 -3.60 6.79
CA LEU A 47 0.02 -2.81 7.57
C LEU A 47 -0.22 -1.33 7.27
N ASP A 48 -0.74 -0.60 8.25
CA ASP A 48 -1.10 0.82 8.12
C ASP A 48 0.02 1.69 8.71
N ASP A 49 0.63 2.55 7.89
CA ASP A 49 1.74 3.42 8.28
C ASP A 49 1.28 4.68 9.06
N ASP A 50 -0.03 4.93 9.13
CA ASP A 50 -0.60 6.15 9.70
C ASP A 50 -1.93 5.91 10.45
N PRO A 51 -2.01 6.29 11.74
CA PRO A 51 -3.21 6.10 12.56
C PRO A 51 -4.44 6.83 12.02
N THR A 52 -4.29 7.90 11.24
CA THR A 52 -5.42 8.66 10.67
C THR A 52 -6.17 7.89 9.59
N GLY A 53 -5.55 6.87 8.96
CA GLY A 53 -6.17 6.02 7.94
C GLY A 53 -7.22 5.05 8.48
N THR A 54 -7.03 4.56 9.71
CA THR A 54 -7.90 3.57 10.36
C THR A 54 -9.26 4.12 10.81
N GLN A 55 -9.44 5.45 10.85
CA GLN A 55 -10.68 6.12 11.29
C GLN A 55 -11.88 5.96 10.34
N THR A 56 -11.70 5.28 9.20
CA THR A 56 -12.73 5.10 8.16
C THR A 56 -13.22 3.65 8.02
N VAL A 57 -12.66 2.72 8.80
CA VAL A 57 -12.99 1.30 8.74
C VAL A 57 -13.79 0.92 9.98
N ASN A 58 -14.97 0.33 9.80
CA ASN A 58 -15.81 -0.15 10.90
C ASN A 58 -15.80 -1.68 10.96
N ASN A 59 -15.90 -2.25 12.16
CA ASN A 59 -15.97 -3.70 12.40
C ASN A 59 -14.78 -4.50 11.84
N VAL A 60 -13.57 -3.96 11.95
CA VAL A 60 -12.33 -4.68 11.60
C VAL A 60 -11.38 -4.65 12.81
N LEU A 61 -10.71 -5.78 13.06
CA LEU A 61 -9.71 -5.87 14.11
C LEU A 61 -8.51 -4.99 13.75
N VAL A 62 -8.11 -4.11 14.67
CA VAL A 62 -6.90 -3.30 14.57
C VAL A 62 -5.97 -3.68 15.71
N LEU A 63 -4.79 -4.19 15.36
CA LEU A 63 -3.71 -4.46 16.30
C LEU A 63 -2.77 -3.26 16.36
N THR A 64 -2.34 -2.92 17.58
CA THR A 64 -1.29 -1.92 17.84
C THR A 64 0.03 -2.57 18.28
N GLU A 65 0.11 -3.89 18.13
CA GLU A 65 1.27 -4.73 18.41
C GLU A 65 1.35 -5.85 17.37
N TRP A 66 2.48 -6.52 17.28
CA TRP A 66 2.74 -7.59 16.30
C TRP A 66 3.50 -8.76 16.92
N SER A 67 3.23 -9.07 18.20
CA SER A 67 3.65 -10.34 18.79
C SER A 67 3.07 -11.52 18.00
N VAL A 68 3.78 -12.66 18.00
CA VAL A 68 3.31 -13.84 17.28
C VAL A 68 1.94 -14.26 17.80
N GLU A 69 1.71 -14.15 19.10
CA GLU A 69 0.46 -14.48 19.78
C GLU A 69 -0.69 -13.57 19.35
N ALA A 70 -0.47 -12.26 19.27
CA ALA A 70 -1.48 -11.31 18.77
C ALA A 70 -1.84 -11.56 17.30
N LEU A 71 -0.83 -11.85 16.47
CA LEU A 71 -1.03 -12.15 15.05
C LEU A 71 -1.74 -13.49 14.84
N GLN A 72 -1.42 -14.51 15.65
CA GLN A 72 -2.15 -15.78 15.64
C GLN A 72 -3.63 -15.57 16.01
N HIS A 73 -3.90 -14.81 17.06
CA HIS A 73 -5.27 -14.49 17.44
C HIS A 73 -6.02 -13.80 16.29
N ALA A 74 -5.39 -12.84 15.60
CA ALA A 74 -6.00 -12.17 14.45
C ALA A 74 -6.24 -13.12 13.26
N LEU A 75 -5.27 -13.97 12.93
CA LEU A 75 -5.36 -14.95 11.85
C LEU A 75 -6.42 -16.04 12.10
N ALA A 76 -6.69 -16.37 13.37
CA ALA A 76 -7.67 -17.38 13.75
C ALA A 76 -9.11 -16.88 13.77
N ARG A 77 -9.37 -15.57 13.65
CA ARG A 77 -10.73 -15.03 13.65
C ARG A 77 -11.49 -15.37 12.37
N ASP A 78 -12.80 -15.23 12.37
CA ASP A 78 -13.62 -15.45 11.18
C ASP A 78 -13.43 -14.36 10.12
N GLU A 79 -13.13 -13.11 10.53
CA GLU A 79 -12.97 -12.00 9.59
C GLU A 79 -11.78 -12.24 8.65
N THR A 80 -11.96 -11.90 7.37
CA THR A 80 -10.93 -12.10 6.34
C THR A 80 -9.78 -11.10 6.46
N VAL A 81 -10.04 -9.91 7.00
CA VAL A 81 -9.08 -8.81 7.05
C VAL A 81 -8.85 -8.34 8.48
N PHE A 82 -7.62 -8.00 8.79
CA PHE A 82 -7.25 -7.29 10.01
C PHE A 82 -6.16 -6.26 9.70
N TYR A 83 -6.04 -5.27 10.57
CA TYR A 83 -5.07 -4.19 10.45
C TYR A 83 -4.01 -4.35 11.52
N VAL A 84 -2.78 -4.01 11.17
CA VAL A 84 -1.67 -3.77 12.09
C VAL A 84 -1.28 -2.31 11.91
N LEU A 85 -1.60 -1.51 12.92
CA LEU A 85 -1.25 -0.10 12.95
C LEU A 85 0.22 0.03 13.35
N THR A 86 1.07 0.35 12.37
CA THR A 86 2.52 0.47 12.57
C THR A 86 2.92 1.88 12.97
N ASN A 87 2.17 2.89 12.51
CA ASN A 87 2.52 4.31 12.65
C ASN A 87 3.98 4.60 12.18
N SER A 88 4.48 3.79 11.24
CA SER A 88 5.88 3.76 10.80
C SER A 88 6.32 5.10 10.18
N ARG A 89 5.39 5.89 9.66
CA ARG A 89 5.66 7.19 9.04
C ARG A 89 6.35 8.20 9.98
N SER A 90 6.02 8.14 11.26
CA SER A 90 6.60 9.02 12.28
C SER A 90 8.02 8.65 12.68
N TYR A 91 8.49 7.46 12.29
CA TYR A 91 9.79 6.93 12.67
C TYR A 91 10.87 7.20 11.60
N PRO A 92 12.16 7.15 11.97
CA PRO A 92 13.26 7.09 11.02
C PRO A 92 13.16 5.88 10.09
N ALA A 93 13.67 6.01 8.86
CA ALA A 93 13.60 4.97 7.84
C ALA A 93 14.15 3.61 8.30
N GLU A 94 15.27 3.59 9.04
CA GLU A 94 15.86 2.34 9.55
C GLU A 94 14.95 1.64 10.56
N GLN A 95 14.23 2.41 11.38
CA GLN A 95 13.29 1.85 12.34
C GLN A 95 12.05 1.29 11.62
N ALA A 96 11.53 2.00 10.61
CA ALA A 96 10.44 1.50 9.78
C ALA A 96 10.80 0.20 9.04
N VAL A 97 12.04 0.11 8.53
CA VAL A 97 12.59 -1.11 7.90
C VAL A 97 12.68 -2.26 8.90
N SER A 98 13.24 -2.01 10.10
CA SER A 98 13.34 -3.02 11.15
C SER A 98 11.97 -3.53 11.59
N MET A 99 11.02 -2.61 11.77
CA MET A 99 9.65 -2.93 12.17
C MET A 99 8.93 -3.77 11.11
N ASN A 100 9.02 -3.42 9.84
CA ASN A 100 8.39 -4.20 8.76
C ASN A 100 9.00 -5.59 8.62
N ARG A 101 10.32 -5.73 8.84
CA ARG A 101 10.96 -7.04 8.91
C ARG A 101 10.44 -7.86 10.09
N GLU A 102 10.35 -7.28 11.28
CA GLU A 102 9.86 -7.96 12.48
C GLU A 102 8.40 -8.43 12.30
N ILE A 103 7.53 -7.56 11.78
CA ILE A 103 6.13 -7.88 11.47
C ILE A 103 6.07 -9.06 10.48
N ALA A 104 6.87 -9.02 9.41
CA ALA A 104 6.92 -10.10 8.43
C ALA A 104 7.29 -11.44 9.05
N GLU A 105 8.32 -11.44 9.89
CA GLU A 105 8.82 -12.65 10.55
C GLU A 105 7.79 -13.23 11.53
N ASN A 106 7.19 -12.38 12.35
CA ASN A 106 6.18 -12.79 13.33
C ASN A 106 4.89 -13.26 12.64
N LEU A 107 4.49 -12.59 11.55
CA LEU A 107 3.31 -12.98 10.77
C LEU A 107 3.52 -14.34 10.10
N ALA A 108 4.69 -14.58 9.50
CA ALA A 108 5.03 -15.88 8.93
C ALA A 108 5.08 -16.99 10.01
N ALA A 109 5.59 -16.69 11.20
CA ALA A 109 5.59 -17.63 12.32
C ALA A 109 4.17 -17.95 12.81
N ALA A 110 3.31 -16.94 12.94
CA ALA A 110 1.92 -17.07 13.36
C ALA A 110 1.10 -17.89 12.35
N ALA A 111 1.23 -17.57 11.06
CA ALA A 111 0.58 -18.27 9.96
C ALA A 111 0.91 -19.76 9.93
N ARG A 112 2.19 -20.12 10.09
CA ARG A 112 2.65 -21.51 10.15
C ARG A 112 2.07 -22.31 11.30
N ARG A 113 1.93 -21.70 12.47
CA ARG A 113 1.35 -22.36 13.65
C ARG A 113 -0.13 -22.72 13.43
N LEU A 114 -0.81 -22.00 12.54
CA LEU A 114 -2.23 -22.17 12.24
C LEU A 114 -2.49 -22.87 10.91
N ASP A 115 -1.45 -23.16 10.12
CA ASP A 115 -1.57 -23.58 8.72
C ASP A 115 -2.49 -22.63 7.90
N GLN A 116 -2.36 -21.32 8.17
CA GLN A 116 -3.23 -20.28 7.61
C GLN A 116 -2.48 -19.44 6.58
N ASP A 117 -2.97 -19.49 5.35
CA ASP A 117 -2.51 -18.64 4.26
C ASP A 117 -2.92 -17.17 4.42
N PHE A 118 -2.07 -16.25 3.98
CA PHE A 118 -2.37 -14.82 4.04
C PHE A 118 -1.72 -14.01 2.91
N ASP A 119 -2.33 -12.87 2.62
CA ASP A 119 -1.78 -11.81 1.77
C ASP A 119 -1.50 -10.58 2.63
N VAL A 120 -0.51 -9.78 2.22
CA VAL A 120 -0.15 -8.54 2.93
C VAL A 120 -0.40 -7.34 2.04
N VAL A 121 -1.03 -6.31 2.62
CA VAL A 121 -1.22 -5.01 1.99
C VAL A 121 -0.46 -3.98 2.82
N SER A 122 0.55 -3.35 2.22
CA SER A 122 1.15 -2.14 2.78
C SER A 122 0.27 -0.94 2.42
N ARG A 123 -0.44 -0.41 3.42
CA ARG A 123 -1.28 0.77 3.28
C ARG A 123 -0.48 1.99 3.70
N SER A 124 -0.23 2.87 2.74
CA SER A 124 0.42 4.16 2.95
C SER A 124 -0.48 5.31 2.48
N ASP A 125 -0.12 6.55 2.77
CA ASP A 125 -0.87 7.70 2.30
C ASP A 125 -0.73 7.86 0.78
N SER A 126 -1.85 8.18 0.16
CA SER A 126 -2.02 8.59 -1.23
C SER A 126 -1.06 9.68 -1.73
N THR A 127 -0.32 10.40 -0.89
CA THR A 127 0.72 11.35 -1.33
C THR A 127 2.12 10.72 -1.42
N LEU A 128 2.23 9.40 -1.26
CA LEU A 128 3.50 8.64 -1.25
C LEU A 128 4.48 9.12 -0.16
N ARG A 129 3.94 9.63 0.96
CA ARG A 129 4.72 9.94 2.17
C ARG A 129 4.96 8.65 2.93
N GLY A 130 6.19 8.42 3.38
CA GLY A 130 6.57 7.22 4.10
C GLY A 130 7.98 6.80 3.70
N HIS A 131 8.30 5.52 3.89
CA HIS A 131 9.62 4.97 3.61
C HIS A 131 9.63 4.02 2.43
N TYR A 132 8.63 4.13 1.54
CA TYR A 132 8.62 3.42 0.26
C TYR A 132 9.87 3.76 -0.58
N PRO A 133 10.55 2.78 -1.21
CA PRO A 133 10.21 1.35 -1.25
C PRO A 133 10.83 0.52 -0.13
N ARG A 134 11.62 1.12 0.76
CA ARG A 134 12.47 0.39 1.70
C ARG A 134 11.68 -0.49 2.67
N GLU A 135 10.57 0.02 3.20
CA GLU A 135 9.72 -0.72 4.13
C GLU A 135 9.07 -1.95 3.47
N VAL A 136 8.54 -1.79 2.25
CA VAL A 136 7.92 -2.89 1.50
C VAL A 136 8.95 -3.92 1.04
N GLN A 137 10.15 -3.48 0.66
CA GLN A 137 11.24 -4.38 0.34
C GLN A 137 11.68 -5.20 1.56
N ALA A 138 11.75 -4.60 2.74
CA ALA A 138 12.09 -5.30 3.97
C ALA A 138 11.04 -6.37 4.32
N LEU A 139 9.76 -6.00 4.21
CA LEU A 139 8.62 -6.90 4.37
C LEU A 139 8.68 -8.09 3.39
N ARG A 140 8.83 -7.79 2.09
CA ARG A 140 8.90 -8.81 1.02
C ARG A 140 10.04 -9.80 1.26
N LEU A 141 11.26 -9.31 1.45
CA LEU A 141 12.45 -10.16 1.62
C LEU A 141 12.33 -11.06 2.86
N ALA A 142 11.77 -10.52 3.95
CA ALA A 142 11.54 -11.31 5.16
C ALA A 142 10.46 -12.38 4.94
N LEU A 143 9.36 -12.06 4.27
CA LEU A 143 8.33 -13.05 3.93
C LEU A 143 8.83 -14.14 2.98
N GLU A 144 9.58 -13.79 1.93
CA GLU A 144 10.17 -14.76 0.99
C GLU A 144 11.11 -15.73 1.72
N ASN A 145 12.02 -15.18 2.52
CA ASN A 145 12.94 -15.97 3.33
C ASN A 145 12.18 -16.88 4.30
N ARG A 146 11.23 -16.30 5.03
CA ARG A 146 10.51 -17.05 6.06
C ARG A 146 9.65 -18.10 5.42
N LEU A 147 8.79 -17.80 4.47
CA LEU A 147 7.79 -18.72 3.92
C LEU A 147 8.34 -19.66 2.83
N GLY A 148 9.53 -19.39 2.28
CA GLY A 148 10.08 -20.17 1.17
C GLY A 148 9.34 -19.94 -0.15
N ILE A 149 8.82 -18.72 -0.34
CA ILE A 149 8.10 -18.28 -1.55
C ILE A 149 8.89 -17.16 -2.24
N THR A 150 8.48 -16.82 -3.46
CA THR A 150 9.00 -15.66 -4.21
C THR A 150 7.82 -14.84 -4.71
N TYR A 151 7.89 -13.51 -4.59
CA TYR A 151 6.91 -12.63 -5.22
C TYR A 151 7.42 -12.19 -6.60
N ASP A 152 6.64 -12.45 -7.64
CA ASP A 152 6.99 -12.06 -9.02
C ASP A 152 6.84 -10.55 -9.27
N GLY A 153 6.04 -9.87 -8.46
CA GLY A 153 5.79 -8.43 -8.61
C GLY A 153 5.03 -7.81 -7.44
N GLU A 154 5.05 -6.48 -7.43
CA GLU A 154 4.33 -5.63 -6.48
C GLU A 154 3.29 -4.81 -7.24
N ILE A 155 2.07 -4.72 -6.72
CA ILE A 155 1.02 -3.86 -7.26
C ILE A 155 0.97 -2.57 -6.45
N ILE A 156 1.22 -1.44 -7.11
CA ILE A 156 1.19 -0.11 -6.49
C ILE A 156 -0.02 0.66 -7.02
N ALA A 157 -0.96 0.98 -6.13
CA ALA A 157 -2.24 1.62 -6.50
C ALA A 157 -2.58 2.83 -5.60
N PRO A 158 -1.86 3.98 -5.72
CA PRO A 158 -2.08 5.16 -4.88
C PRO A 158 -3.27 6.02 -5.32
N PHE A 159 -4.11 5.54 -6.24
CA PHE A 159 -5.26 6.27 -6.75
C PHE A 159 -6.28 6.51 -5.61
N PHE A 160 -6.72 7.77 -5.44
CA PHE A 160 -7.72 8.12 -4.44
C PHE A 160 -8.55 9.32 -4.91
N LEU A 161 -9.69 9.03 -5.53
CA LEU A 161 -10.53 10.00 -6.26
C LEU A 161 -11.10 11.09 -5.35
N GLU A 162 -11.65 10.69 -4.20
CA GLU A 162 -12.23 11.57 -3.18
C GLU A 162 -11.17 12.52 -2.63
N GLY A 163 -9.94 12.03 -2.53
CA GLY A 163 -8.78 12.82 -2.13
C GLY A 163 -8.19 13.68 -3.25
N GLY A 164 -8.71 13.61 -4.49
CA GLY A 164 -8.18 14.31 -5.65
C GLY A 164 -6.80 13.81 -6.11
N ARG A 165 -6.46 12.54 -5.83
CA ARG A 165 -5.23 11.89 -6.28
C ARG A 165 -5.51 10.95 -7.46
N PHE A 166 -4.75 11.11 -8.53
CA PHE A 166 -4.91 10.37 -9.78
C PHE A 166 -3.60 9.70 -10.19
N THR A 167 -3.68 8.47 -10.70
CA THR A 167 -2.55 7.79 -11.33
C THR A 167 -2.93 7.46 -12.76
N VAL A 168 -2.27 8.09 -13.73
CA VAL A 168 -2.56 7.88 -15.16
C VAL A 168 -1.24 7.84 -15.92
N HIS A 169 -1.05 6.81 -16.76
CA HIS A 169 0.20 6.56 -17.49
C HIS A 169 1.43 6.60 -16.57
N ASP A 170 1.36 5.90 -15.44
CA ASP A 170 2.42 5.82 -14.42
C ASP A 170 2.84 7.17 -13.82
N ILE A 171 1.96 8.18 -13.89
CA ILE A 171 2.17 9.48 -13.26
C ILE A 171 1.11 9.69 -12.18
N HIS A 172 1.58 9.84 -10.94
CA HIS A 172 0.74 10.15 -9.79
C HIS A 172 0.66 11.67 -9.55
N SER A 173 -0.56 12.20 -9.47
CA SER A 173 -0.84 13.64 -9.35
C SER A 173 -1.84 13.94 -8.24
N SER A 174 -1.63 15.01 -7.48
CA SER A 174 -2.58 15.51 -6.47
C SER A 174 -3.16 16.87 -6.89
N SER A 175 -4.45 17.08 -6.62
CA SER A 175 -5.15 18.32 -6.98
C SER A 175 -4.89 19.49 -6.02
N ALA A 176 -4.13 19.29 -4.94
CA ALA A 176 -4.00 20.26 -3.87
C ALA A 176 -3.18 21.50 -4.27
N HIS A 177 -1.99 21.37 -4.86
CA HIS A 177 -1.18 22.48 -5.36
C HIS A 177 -0.22 21.95 -6.45
N THR A 178 0.22 22.80 -7.37
CA THR A 178 1.15 22.52 -8.49
C THR A 178 2.16 21.41 -8.21
N CYS A 179 2.04 20.27 -8.89
CA CYS A 179 2.94 19.13 -8.71
C CYS A 179 3.91 18.98 -9.88
N LYS A 180 5.21 18.92 -9.55
CA LYS A 180 6.28 18.48 -10.47
C LYS A 180 6.01 17.04 -10.90
N LYS A 181 5.89 16.82 -12.20
CA LYS A 181 5.82 15.48 -12.81
C LYS A 181 7.00 14.63 -12.32
N ARG A 182 6.75 13.52 -11.64
CA ARG A 182 7.72 12.43 -11.47
C ARG A 182 7.12 11.16 -12.05
N PRO A 183 7.70 10.58 -13.11
CA PRO A 183 7.28 9.29 -13.61
C PRO A 183 7.57 8.20 -12.57
N ILE A 184 6.61 7.30 -12.35
CA ILE A 184 6.81 6.06 -11.61
C ILE A 184 7.45 5.09 -12.62
N ASN A 185 8.79 5.09 -12.69
CA ASN A 185 9.48 4.16 -13.59
C ASN A 185 9.81 2.86 -12.85
N SER A 186 9.42 1.72 -13.41
CA SER A 186 9.56 0.38 -12.83
C SER A 186 11.00 -0.17 -12.83
N ASN A 187 12.00 0.58 -13.31
CA ASN A 187 13.37 0.07 -13.51
C ASN A 187 14.53 0.99 -13.08
N SER A 188 14.32 1.98 -12.21
CA SER A 188 15.47 2.73 -11.66
C SER A 188 15.30 3.16 -10.21
N LEU A 189 16.24 2.73 -9.36
CA LEU A 189 16.50 3.14 -7.97
C LEU A 189 16.87 4.63 -7.83
N ALA A 190 16.06 5.54 -8.37
CA ALA A 190 16.31 6.98 -8.30
C ALA A 190 15.57 7.60 -7.10
N SER A 191 16.36 7.89 -6.06
CA SER A 191 16.13 8.80 -4.92
C SER A 191 14.74 9.41 -4.76
N TRP A 192 13.95 8.78 -3.88
CA TRP A 192 12.77 9.37 -3.26
C TRP A 192 13.19 10.12 -1.99
N THR A 193 13.80 11.30 -2.11
CA THR A 193 14.09 12.17 -0.95
C THR A 193 13.07 13.30 -0.84
N SER A 194 12.54 13.42 0.38
CA SER A 194 11.87 14.55 1.05
C SER A 194 11.25 15.68 0.20
N TRP A 195 9.97 15.96 0.47
CA TRP A 195 9.38 17.27 0.19
C TRP A 195 9.48 18.13 1.44
N SER A 196 10.20 19.25 1.36
CA SER A 196 10.10 20.34 2.32
C SER A 196 8.97 21.27 1.90
N ALA A 197 7.96 21.45 2.77
CA ALA A 197 7.03 22.55 2.64
C ALA A 197 7.76 23.85 3.04
N SER A 198 7.89 24.80 2.12
CA SER A 198 8.19 26.18 2.49
C SER A 198 6.88 26.94 2.47
N SER A 199 6.50 27.46 3.65
CA SER A 199 5.41 28.42 3.84
C SER A 199 5.68 29.73 3.09
#